data_AF-A0A8T4Q4N5-F1
#
_entry.id   AF-A0A8T4Q4N5-F1
#
_cell.length_a   1.000
_cell.length_b   1.000
_cell.length_c   1.000
_cell.angle_alpha   90.00
_cell.angle_beta   90.00
_cell.angle_gamma   90.00
#
_symmetry.space_group_name_H-M   'P 1'
#
loop_
_entity.id
_entity.type
_entity.pdbx_description
1 polymer ?
#
loop_
_entity_poly.entity_id
_entity_poly.type
_entity_poly.pdbx_seq_one_letter_code
_entity_poly.pdbx_strand_id
1 'polypeptide(L)'
;MIPFDKFRKSIDRQTFDKMCMNAKILQEHGYREDRWKQNLFVKETKIGNIYADMRGTKEVPISECSEPLVWGLFGDLPIWKQGRIIKEEKQQLEKSGCTCRESFYSDPTDGFCIMCNKDFHAEGEFCSVKCEKECYGDEDCYACYKEIDFGEDVSHHVTYFPENVVRVHRSCHNLIHKTDKYPHLRPPKEEIIRFYHKPKKILKKKFRVKKMKEHQALIPTFT
;
A
#
# COMPACT_ATOMS: atom_id res chain seq x y z
N MET A 1 -18.22 10.09 -18.31
CA MET A 1 -16.81 10.46 -18.10
C MET A 1 -16.59 11.94 -18.39
N ILE A 2 -15.71 12.59 -17.62
CA ILE A 2 -15.31 13.99 -17.83
C ILE A 2 -13.78 14.14 -17.72
N PRO A 3 -13.17 15.16 -18.37
CA PRO A 3 -11.72 15.36 -18.38
C PRO A 3 -11.21 16.11 -17.13
N PHE A 4 -11.82 15.86 -15.98
CA PHE A 4 -11.38 16.41 -14.70
C PHE A 4 -11.33 15.33 -13.63
N ASP A 5 -10.37 15.44 -12.72
CA ASP A 5 -10.28 14.58 -11.55
C ASP A 5 -11.30 14.99 -10.46
N LYS A 6 -11.39 14.23 -9.37
CA LYS A 6 -12.31 14.56 -8.25
C LYS A 6 -11.94 15.86 -7.50
N PHE A 7 -10.79 16.45 -7.78
CA PHE A 7 -10.31 17.72 -7.24
C PHE A 7 -10.44 18.87 -8.26
N ARG A 8 -11.14 18.65 -9.38
CA ARG A 8 -11.35 19.60 -10.48
C ARG A 8 -10.08 20.02 -11.21
N LYS A 9 -9.02 19.21 -11.16
CA LYS A 9 -7.84 19.42 -12.02
C LYS A 9 -8.12 18.86 -13.40
N SER A 10 -7.73 19.59 -14.43
CA SER A 10 -7.79 19.11 -15.81
C SER A 10 -6.91 17.89 -15.98
N ILE A 11 -7.44 16.89 -16.67
CA ILE A 11 -6.70 15.69 -17.08
C ILE A 11 -6.16 15.97 -18.49
N ASP A 12 -4.89 15.67 -18.73
CA ASP A 12 -4.32 15.81 -20.07
C ASP A 12 -4.99 14.85 -21.06
N ARG A 13 -4.87 15.16 -22.35
CA ARG A 13 -5.59 14.44 -23.40
C ARG A 13 -5.24 12.94 -23.43
N GLN A 14 -3.96 12.61 -23.29
CA GLN A 14 -3.48 11.23 -23.39
C GLN A 14 -4.00 10.40 -22.21
N THR A 15 -3.93 10.93 -20.99
CA THR A 15 -4.50 10.30 -19.80
C THR A 15 -6.01 10.12 -19.93
N PHE A 16 -6.72 11.15 -20.42
CA PHE A 16 -8.17 11.06 -20.62
C PHE A 16 -8.56 10.03 -21.68
N ASP A 17 -7.80 9.91 -22.78
CA ASP A 17 -8.04 8.90 -23.81
C ASP A 17 -7.84 7.47 -23.25
N LYS A 18 -6.79 7.23 -22.46
CA LYS A 18 -6.59 5.93 -21.75
C LYS A 18 -7.75 5.64 -20.79
N MET A 19 -8.23 6.64 -20.05
CA MET A 19 -9.39 6.45 -19.17
C MET A 19 -10.67 6.13 -19.95
N CYS A 20 -10.88 6.73 -21.12
CA CYS A 20 -12.02 6.41 -21.99
C CYS A 20 -11.95 4.96 -22.50
N MET A 21 -10.76 4.46 -22.84
CA MET A 21 -10.56 3.05 -23.19
C MET A 21 -10.90 2.13 -22.01
N ASN A 22 -10.37 2.42 -20.81
CA ASN A 22 -10.69 1.67 -19.60
C ASN A 22 -12.19 1.67 -19.28
N ALA A 23 -12.86 2.82 -19.39
CA ALA A 23 -14.29 2.94 -19.17
C ALA A 23 -15.11 2.07 -20.13
N LYS A 24 -14.71 2.01 -21.40
CA LYS A 24 -15.36 1.13 -22.38
C LYS A 24 -15.25 -0.33 -21.97
N ILE A 25 -14.05 -0.79 -21.58
CA ILE A 25 -13.83 -2.17 -21.12
C ILE A 25 -14.66 -2.46 -19.86
N LEU A 26 -14.67 -1.52 -18.89
CA LEU A 26 -15.50 -1.64 -17.68
C LEU A 26 -16.99 -1.78 -18.04
N GLN A 27 -17.50 -0.98 -18.97
CA GLN A 27 -18.89 -1.07 -19.42
C GLN A 27 -19.20 -2.41 -20.09
N GLU A 28 -18.30 -2.94 -20.91
CA GLU A 28 -18.40 -4.28 -21.51
C GLU A 28 -18.45 -5.40 -20.45
N HIS A 29 -17.86 -5.16 -19.27
CA HIS A 29 -17.87 -6.07 -18.11
C HIS A 29 -19.04 -5.83 -17.13
N GLY A 30 -20.04 -5.03 -17.54
CA GLY A 30 -21.25 -4.78 -16.77
C GLY A 30 -21.12 -3.71 -15.69
N TYR A 31 -20.03 -2.94 -15.69
CA TYR A 31 -19.96 -1.75 -14.86
C TYR A 31 -20.80 -0.62 -15.47
N ARG A 32 -21.36 0.20 -14.59
CA ARG A 32 -21.98 1.47 -14.94
C ARG A 32 -21.29 2.61 -14.21
N GLU A 33 -21.18 3.75 -14.85
CA GLU A 33 -20.66 4.95 -14.19
C GLU A 33 -21.66 5.45 -13.14
N ASP A 34 -21.16 5.83 -11.97
CA ASP A 34 -21.96 6.42 -10.90
C ASP A 34 -22.48 7.80 -11.34
N ARG A 35 -23.79 8.03 -11.17
CA ARG A 35 -24.46 9.26 -11.62
C ARG A 35 -23.94 10.53 -10.94
N TRP A 36 -23.44 10.41 -9.71
CA TRP A 36 -23.04 11.51 -8.85
C TRP A 36 -21.51 11.63 -8.73
N LYS A 37 -20.79 10.55 -9.00
CA LYS A 37 -19.34 10.45 -8.90
C LYS A 37 -18.78 10.06 -10.26
N GLN A 38 -18.58 11.05 -11.11
CA GLN A 38 -17.97 10.83 -12.43
C GLN A 38 -16.62 10.13 -12.30
N ASN A 39 -16.31 9.27 -13.28
CA ASN A 39 -15.14 8.40 -13.32
C ASN A 39 -15.07 7.35 -12.16
N LEU A 40 -16.14 7.17 -11.39
CA LEU A 40 -16.35 5.99 -10.53
C LEU A 40 -17.31 5.04 -11.22
N PHE A 41 -16.92 3.78 -11.35
CA PHE A 41 -17.71 2.74 -11.97
C PHE A 41 -18.16 1.73 -10.90
N VAL A 42 -19.38 1.21 -11.03
CA VAL A 42 -19.96 0.23 -10.11
C VAL A 42 -20.55 -0.95 -10.89
N LYS A 43 -20.30 -2.16 -10.41
CA LYS A 43 -20.88 -3.42 -10.89
C LYS A 43 -21.63 -4.06 -9.72
N GLU A 44 -22.95 -4.17 -9.86
CA GLU A 44 -23.80 -4.86 -8.89
C GLU A 44 -23.67 -6.37 -9.08
N THR A 45 -23.52 -7.09 -7.98
CA THR A 45 -23.49 -8.55 -7.93
C THR A 45 -24.55 -9.05 -6.95
N LYS A 46 -24.80 -10.37 -6.92
CA LYS A 46 -25.75 -10.97 -5.97
C LYS A 46 -25.35 -10.81 -4.49
N ILE A 47 -24.07 -10.52 -4.23
CA ILE A 47 -23.46 -10.57 -2.89
C ILE A 47 -22.91 -9.21 -2.43
N GLY A 48 -23.00 -8.17 -3.27
CA GLY A 48 -22.45 -6.85 -2.99
C GLY A 48 -22.14 -6.06 -4.26
N ASN A 49 -21.42 -4.96 -4.07
CA ASN A 49 -21.01 -4.07 -5.16
C ASN A 49 -19.50 -4.12 -5.36
N ILE A 50 -19.07 -4.16 -6.60
CA ILE A 50 -17.66 -3.96 -6.98
C ILE A 50 -17.53 -2.57 -7.59
N TYR A 51 -16.49 -1.85 -7.20
CA TYR A 51 -16.21 -0.49 -7.64
C TYR A 51 -14.88 -0.45 -8.37
N ALA A 52 -14.83 0.33 -9.46
CA ALA A 52 -13.61 0.67 -10.18
C ALA A 52 -13.44 2.19 -10.17
N ASP A 53 -12.52 2.70 -9.34
CA ASP A 53 -12.32 4.13 -9.10
C ASP A 53 -11.18 4.69 -9.96
N MET A 54 -11.54 5.44 -11.00
CA MET A 54 -10.62 6.17 -11.88
C MET A 54 -10.63 7.68 -11.60
N ARG A 55 -10.73 8.11 -10.33
CA ARG A 55 -10.75 9.55 -9.99
C ARG A 55 -9.41 10.08 -9.45
N GLY A 56 -8.42 9.21 -9.27
CA GLY A 56 -7.16 9.53 -8.58
C GLY A 56 -7.32 9.78 -7.07
N THR A 57 -6.19 9.87 -6.37
CA THR A 57 -6.10 10.30 -4.97
C THR A 57 -5.10 11.45 -4.83
N LYS A 58 -4.85 11.92 -3.60
CA LYS A 58 -3.79 12.92 -3.38
C LYS A 58 -2.40 12.29 -3.47
N GLU A 59 -2.33 11.01 -3.12
CA GLU A 59 -1.15 10.17 -3.07
C GLU A 59 -0.79 9.64 -4.45
N VAL A 60 -1.78 9.26 -5.26
CA VAL A 60 -1.63 8.85 -6.66
C VAL A 60 -2.56 9.68 -7.53
N PRO A 61 -2.07 10.83 -8.03
CA PRO A 61 -2.78 11.65 -8.99
C PRO A 61 -3.13 10.85 -10.25
N ILE A 62 -4.26 11.18 -10.87
CA ILE A 62 -4.71 10.47 -12.07
C ILE A 62 -3.78 10.66 -13.28
N SER A 63 -3.06 11.78 -13.32
CA SER A 63 -2.04 12.07 -14.32
C SER A 63 -0.83 11.13 -14.23
N GLU A 64 -0.62 10.48 -13.08
CA GLU A 64 0.47 9.52 -12.88
C GLU A 64 -0.03 8.08 -13.10
N CYS A 65 -1.32 7.82 -12.82
CA CYS A 65 -1.92 6.49 -12.97
C CYS A 65 -3.42 6.61 -13.30
N SER A 66 -3.77 6.30 -14.55
CA SER A 66 -5.14 6.27 -15.09
C SER A 66 -5.85 4.91 -14.95
N GLU A 67 -5.20 3.96 -14.29
CA GLU A 67 -5.73 2.61 -14.07
C GLU A 67 -6.78 2.64 -12.94
N PRO A 68 -7.90 1.91 -13.09
CA PRO A 68 -8.90 1.81 -12.03
C PRO A 68 -8.33 1.16 -10.77
N LEU A 69 -8.70 1.70 -9.62
CA LEU A 69 -8.61 0.98 -8.35
C LEU A 69 -9.86 0.12 -8.18
N VAL A 70 -9.71 -1.20 -8.17
CA VAL A 70 -10.83 -2.13 -7.97
C VAL A 70 -10.94 -2.53 -6.50
N TRP A 71 -12.13 -2.36 -5.92
CA TRP A 71 -12.45 -2.72 -4.53
C TRP A 71 -13.93 -3.07 -4.39
N GLY A 72 -14.35 -3.68 -3.28
CA GLY A 72 -15.73 -4.13 -3.10
C GLY A 72 -16.35 -3.74 -1.77
N LEU A 73 -17.68 -3.64 -1.77
CA LEU A 73 -18.52 -3.62 -0.59
C LEU A 73 -19.41 -4.85 -0.63
N PHE A 74 -18.98 -5.86 0.10
CA PHE A 74 -19.72 -7.09 0.33
C PHE A 74 -20.29 -7.01 1.75
N GLY A 75 -21.46 -7.61 1.99
CA GLY A 75 -22.07 -7.64 3.33
C GLY A 75 -21.23 -8.43 4.34
N ASP A 76 -21.82 -9.43 4.98
CA ASP A 76 -21.13 -10.24 6.00
C ASP A 76 -20.20 -11.34 5.41
N LEU A 77 -19.60 -11.10 4.25
CA LEU A 77 -18.68 -12.07 3.65
C LEU A 77 -17.34 -12.08 4.42
N PRO A 78 -16.78 -13.26 4.74
CA PRO A 78 -15.41 -13.37 5.23
C PRO A 78 -14.41 -12.64 4.32
N ILE A 79 -13.40 -11.99 4.90
CA ILE A 79 -12.44 -11.16 4.17
C ILE A 79 -11.79 -11.93 3.02
N TRP A 80 -11.43 -13.19 3.25
CA TRP A 80 -10.78 -14.02 2.22
C TRP A 80 -11.65 -14.25 0.98
N LYS A 81 -12.98 -14.35 1.14
CA LYS A 81 -13.91 -14.47 0.02
C LYS A 81 -13.98 -13.17 -0.77
N GLN A 82 -13.97 -12.04 -0.07
CA GLN A 82 -13.95 -10.71 -0.70
C GLN A 82 -12.68 -10.56 -1.56
N GLY A 83 -11.52 -10.92 -1.02
CA GLY A 83 -10.25 -10.88 -1.74
C GLY A 83 -10.26 -11.75 -3.00
N ARG A 84 -10.85 -12.96 -2.92
CA ARG A 84 -11.01 -13.83 -4.08
C ARG A 84 -11.84 -13.21 -5.19
N ILE A 85 -13.00 -12.65 -4.85
CA ILE A 85 -13.90 -11.99 -5.82
C ILE A 85 -13.17 -10.82 -6.50
N ILE A 86 -12.47 -9.99 -5.73
CA ILE A 86 -11.73 -8.84 -6.26
C ILE A 86 -10.55 -9.29 -7.13
N LYS A 87 -9.82 -10.34 -6.74
CA LYS A 87 -8.73 -10.91 -7.54
C LYS A 87 -9.23 -11.46 -8.87
N GLU A 88 -10.31 -12.24 -8.84
CA GLU A 88 -10.94 -12.77 -10.06
C GLU A 88 -11.41 -11.65 -10.99
N GLU A 89 -12.00 -10.59 -10.44
CA GLU A 89 -12.44 -9.44 -11.21
C GLU A 89 -11.26 -8.67 -11.83
N LYS A 90 -10.20 -8.39 -11.06
CA LYS A 90 -8.96 -7.77 -11.57
C LYS A 90 -8.38 -8.60 -12.72
N GLN A 91 -8.32 -9.93 -12.58
CA GLN A 91 -7.82 -10.84 -13.62
C GLN A 91 -8.69 -10.85 -14.88
N GLN A 92 -10.02 -10.74 -14.74
CA GLN A 92 -10.92 -10.63 -15.89
C GLN A 92 -10.69 -9.34 -16.66
N LEU A 93 -10.60 -8.20 -15.96
CA LEU A 93 -10.32 -6.90 -16.58
C LEU A 93 -8.95 -6.86 -17.27
N GLU A 94 -7.93 -7.45 -16.65
CA GLU A 94 -6.58 -7.51 -17.21
C GLU A 94 -6.54 -8.32 -18.52
N LYS A 95 -7.26 -9.45 -18.58
CA LYS A 95 -7.41 -10.24 -19.83
C LYS A 95 -8.06 -9.45 -20.97
N SER A 96 -8.85 -8.42 -20.64
CA SER A 96 -9.47 -7.51 -21.61
C SER A 96 -8.65 -6.24 -21.86
N GLY A 97 -7.43 -6.17 -21.34
CA GLY A 97 -6.52 -5.04 -21.56
C GLY A 97 -6.74 -3.85 -20.62
N CYS A 98 -7.50 -4.02 -19.53
CA CYS A 98 -7.68 -3.02 -18.49
C CYS A 98 -6.88 -3.42 -17.24
N THR A 99 -5.64 -2.93 -17.16
CA THR A 99 -4.80 -3.09 -15.96
C THR A 99 -5.40 -2.34 -14.79
N CYS A 100 -5.37 -2.94 -13.60
CA CYS A 100 -5.88 -2.36 -12.37
C CYS A 100 -4.69 -1.95 -11.50
N ARG A 101 -4.76 -0.78 -10.86
CA ARG A 101 -3.72 -0.37 -9.92
C ARG A 101 -3.90 -1.03 -8.57
N GLU A 102 -2.79 -1.23 -7.87
CA GLU A 102 -2.81 -1.74 -6.51
C GLU A 102 -3.24 -0.69 -5.48
N SER A 103 -3.86 -1.18 -4.42
CA SER A 103 -4.20 -0.40 -3.24
C SER A 103 -2.94 -0.14 -2.39
N PHE A 104 -2.86 1.02 -1.75
CA PHE A 104 -1.85 1.26 -0.70
C PHE A 104 -2.14 0.52 0.61
N TYR A 105 -3.40 0.16 0.82
CA TYR A 105 -3.82 -0.66 1.93
C TYR A 105 -3.60 -2.12 1.57
N SER A 106 -3.29 -2.96 2.56
CA SER A 106 -3.18 -4.40 2.39
C SER A 106 -4.42 -4.93 1.69
N ASP A 107 -4.24 -5.49 0.49
CA ASP A 107 -5.33 -6.15 -0.21
C ASP A 107 -5.83 -7.31 0.67
N PRO A 108 -7.16 -7.52 0.73
CA PRO A 108 -7.69 -8.69 1.40
C PRO A 108 -7.07 -9.95 0.81
N THR A 109 -6.63 -10.88 1.66
CA THR A 109 -6.11 -12.16 1.18
C THR A 109 -7.20 -12.91 0.42
N ASP A 110 -6.85 -13.82 -0.49
CA ASP A 110 -7.82 -14.56 -1.31
C ASP A 110 -8.11 -15.98 -0.78
N GLY A 111 -7.54 -16.30 0.39
CA GLY A 111 -7.60 -17.60 1.06
C GLY A 111 -6.69 -18.66 0.43
N PHE A 112 -5.77 -18.28 -0.47
CA PHE A 112 -4.74 -19.16 -1.01
C PHE A 112 -3.41 -18.94 -0.31
N CYS A 113 -2.70 -20.04 -0.03
CA CYS A 113 -1.36 -19.98 0.55
C CYS A 113 -0.38 -19.41 -0.48
N ILE A 114 0.35 -18.34 -0.13
CA ILE A 114 1.32 -17.71 -1.04
C ILE A 114 2.43 -18.68 -1.46
N MET A 115 2.79 -19.64 -0.61
CA MET A 115 3.88 -20.59 -0.89
C MET A 115 3.47 -21.81 -1.70
N CYS A 116 2.41 -22.51 -1.30
CA CYS A 116 2.03 -23.77 -1.92
C CYS A 116 0.77 -23.67 -2.78
N ASN A 117 0.18 -22.47 -2.88
CA ASN A 117 -1.06 -22.18 -3.61
C ASN A 117 -2.25 -23.08 -3.20
N LYS A 118 -2.21 -23.64 -1.99
CA LYS A 118 -3.32 -24.41 -1.43
C LYS A 118 -4.44 -23.45 -1.00
N ASP A 119 -5.66 -23.73 -1.44
CA ASP A 119 -6.87 -23.07 -0.91
C ASP A 119 -7.11 -23.55 0.53
N PHE A 120 -7.12 -22.64 1.49
CA PHE A 120 -7.32 -22.96 2.91
C PHE A 120 -8.49 -22.20 3.54
N HIS A 121 -9.27 -21.44 2.74
CA HIS A 121 -10.53 -20.83 3.14
C HIS A 121 -10.50 -20.05 4.48
N ALA A 122 -9.38 -19.44 4.81
CA ALA A 122 -9.21 -18.65 6.02
C ALA A 122 -8.50 -17.33 5.72
N GLU A 123 -8.53 -16.44 6.71
CA GLU A 123 -7.74 -15.21 6.69
C GLU A 123 -6.26 -15.54 6.91
N GLY A 124 -5.38 -14.74 6.32
CA GLY A 124 -3.93 -14.94 6.36
C GLY A 124 -3.32 -15.32 5.01
N GLU A 125 -2.00 -15.49 5.01
CA GLU A 125 -1.17 -15.68 3.81
C GLU A 125 -0.65 -17.12 3.66
N PHE A 126 -0.63 -17.90 4.75
CA PHE A 126 -0.05 -19.24 4.79
C PHE A 126 -1.04 -20.27 5.34
N CYS A 127 -1.12 -21.42 4.68
CA CYS A 127 -1.99 -22.52 5.15
C CYS A 127 -1.37 -23.32 6.32
N SER A 128 -0.11 -23.07 6.67
CA SER A 128 0.61 -23.75 7.75
C SER A 128 1.87 -23.00 8.14
N VAL A 129 2.35 -23.19 9.38
CA VAL A 129 3.64 -22.68 9.88
C VAL A 129 4.80 -23.15 8.99
N LYS A 130 4.72 -24.36 8.44
CA LYS A 130 5.72 -24.87 7.50
C LYS A 130 5.83 -23.97 6.25
N CYS A 131 4.70 -23.61 5.65
CA CYS A 131 4.70 -22.71 4.48
C CYS A 131 5.20 -21.31 4.86
N GLU A 132 4.79 -20.79 6.01
CA GLU A 132 5.28 -19.49 6.49
C GLU A 132 6.80 -19.48 6.67
N LYS A 133 7.36 -20.53 7.30
CA LYS A 133 8.81 -20.74 7.42
C LYS A 133 9.50 -20.90 6.08
N GLU A 134 8.95 -21.66 5.15
CA GLU A 134 9.52 -21.81 3.79
C GLU A 134 9.51 -20.49 3.02
N CYS A 135 8.57 -19.58 3.30
CA CYS A 135 8.47 -18.26 2.66
C CYS A 135 9.54 -17.28 3.15
N TYR A 136 9.65 -17.15 4.48
CA TYR A 136 10.54 -16.17 5.08
C TYR A 136 11.94 -16.74 5.36
N GLY A 137 12.09 -18.07 5.27
CA GLY A 137 13.28 -18.79 5.71
C GLY A 137 13.33 -18.93 7.23
N ASP A 138 14.19 -19.84 7.69
CA ASP A 138 14.68 -19.79 9.06
C ASP A 138 15.76 -18.71 9.10
N GLU A 139 15.48 -17.58 9.77
CA GLU A 139 16.49 -16.55 9.99
C GLU A 139 17.33 -16.92 11.21
N ASP A 140 18.63 -17.09 11.00
CA ASP A 140 19.58 -17.20 12.10
C ASP A 140 19.74 -15.83 12.77
N CYS A 141 19.74 -15.83 14.10
CA CYS A 141 20.04 -14.65 14.88
C CYS A 141 21.43 -14.14 14.54
N TYR A 142 21.50 -12.91 14.04
CA TYR A 142 22.75 -12.31 13.59
C TYR A 142 23.83 -12.22 14.69
N ALA A 143 23.42 -12.23 15.97
CA ALA A 143 24.33 -12.14 17.11
C ALA A 143 24.86 -13.49 17.60
N CYS A 144 24.08 -14.56 17.50
CA CYS A 144 24.47 -15.87 18.07
C CYS A 144 24.46 -17.03 17.06
N TYR A 145 24.03 -16.76 15.82
CA TYR A 145 23.94 -17.71 14.70
C TYR A 145 23.14 -18.97 15.03
N LYS A 146 22.11 -18.81 15.85
CA LYS A 146 21.12 -19.86 16.12
C LYS A 146 19.79 -19.44 15.51
N GLU A 147 19.02 -20.43 15.07
CA GLU A 147 17.66 -20.27 14.56
C GLU A 147 16.83 -19.40 15.52
N ILE A 148 16.11 -18.42 14.96
CA ILE A 148 15.12 -17.67 15.71
C ILE A 148 13.78 -18.37 15.58
N ASP A 149 13.17 -18.71 16.72
CA ASP A 149 11.80 -19.20 16.74
C ASP A 149 10.87 -18.16 16.10
N PHE A 150 9.96 -18.65 15.27
CA PHE A 150 9.07 -17.81 14.47
C PHE A 150 8.29 -16.81 15.36
N GLY A 151 8.39 -15.52 15.06
CA GLY A 151 7.75 -14.44 15.82
C GLY A 151 8.48 -14.01 17.09
N GLU A 152 9.61 -14.62 17.43
CA GLU A 152 10.46 -14.20 18.56
C GLU A 152 11.60 -13.24 18.15
N ASP A 153 11.76 -13.00 16.86
CA ASP A 153 12.76 -12.09 16.34
C ASP A 153 12.41 -10.63 16.67
N VAL A 154 13.45 -9.83 16.84
CA VAL A 154 13.35 -8.38 16.91
C VAL A 154 14.32 -7.76 15.92
N SER A 155 13.83 -6.75 15.21
CA SER A 155 14.65 -5.93 14.32
C SER A 155 15.60 -5.06 15.15
N HIS A 156 16.90 -5.13 14.85
CA HIS A 156 17.96 -4.38 15.52
C HIS A 156 18.72 -3.52 14.50
N HIS A 157 18.73 -2.20 14.68
CA HIS A 157 19.54 -1.31 13.85
C HIS A 157 21.03 -1.50 14.18
N VAL A 158 21.85 -1.84 13.18
CA VAL A 158 23.31 -1.84 13.28
C VAL A 158 23.87 -0.49 12.82
N THR A 159 23.28 0.11 11.79
CA THR A 159 23.55 1.49 11.36
C THR A 159 22.24 2.17 10.96
N TYR A 160 22.17 3.49 11.14
CA TYR A 160 21.02 4.30 10.71
C TYR A 160 21.25 4.99 9.35
N PHE A 161 22.51 5.20 8.94
CA PHE A 161 22.83 5.93 7.70
C PHE A 161 24.05 5.32 6.95
N PRO A 162 23.86 4.45 5.93
CA PRO A 162 22.58 3.91 5.46
C PRO A 162 21.91 3.02 6.52
N GLU A 163 20.59 2.87 6.41
CA GLU A 163 19.84 2.01 7.32
C GLU A 163 20.25 0.54 7.09
N ASN A 164 20.77 -0.09 8.14
CA ASN A 164 21.09 -1.50 8.17
C ASN A 164 20.44 -2.11 9.42
N VAL A 165 19.52 -3.04 9.20
CA VAL A 165 18.73 -3.70 10.23
C VAL A 165 19.00 -5.19 10.15
N VAL A 166 19.33 -5.81 11.28
CA VAL A 166 19.53 -7.25 11.40
C VAL A 166 18.47 -7.84 12.33
N ARG A 167 18.23 -9.14 12.19
CA ARG A 167 17.27 -9.89 13.01
C ARG A 167 18.01 -10.65 14.08
N VAL A 168 17.54 -10.53 15.32
CA VAL A 168 18.17 -11.17 16.49
C VAL A 168 17.10 -11.67 17.45
N HIS A 169 17.43 -12.66 18.28
CA HIS A 169 16.56 -13.02 19.42
C HIS A 169 16.38 -11.82 20.35
N ARG A 170 15.22 -11.71 20.99
CA ARG A 170 14.96 -10.71 22.05
C ARG A 170 16.02 -10.74 23.17
N SER A 171 16.49 -11.91 23.56
CA SER A 171 17.55 -12.07 24.56
C SER A 171 18.89 -11.50 24.06
N CYS A 172 19.26 -11.79 22.81
CA CYS A 172 20.44 -11.24 22.15
C CYS A 172 20.36 -9.71 21.98
N HIS A 173 19.21 -9.18 21.59
CA HIS A 173 18.96 -7.72 21.52
C HIS A 173 19.23 -7.04 22.87
N ASN A 174 18.71 -7.62 23.96
CA ASN A 174 18.97 -7.12 25.31
C ASN A 174 20.47 -7.16 25.65
N LEU A 175 21.18 -8.22 25.28
CA LEU A 175 22.63 -8.31 25.50
C LEU A 175 23.39 -7.27 24.68
N ILE A 176 23.02 -7.02 23.42
CA ILE A 176 23.61 -5.96 22.59
C ILE A 176 23.48 -4.62 23.32
N HIS A 177 22.30 -4.26 23.85
CA HIS A 177 22.12 -2.97 24.52
C HIS A 177 22.68 -2.88 25.94
N LYS A 178 22.70 -3.98 26.70
CA LYS A 178 23.04 -3.97 28.13
C LYS A 178 24.46 -4.43 28.45
N THR A 179 25.17 -5.05 27.50
CA THR A 179 26.50 -5.66 27.72
C THR A 179 27.44 -5.40 26.56
N ASP A 180 28.75 -5.42 26.79
CA ASP A 180 29.76 -5.21 25.74
C ASP A 180 30.10 -6.49 24.96
N LYS A 181 29.23 -7.51 25.01
CA LYS A 181 29.44 -8.79 24.31
C LYS A 181 29.39 -8.66 22.78
N TYR A 182 28.64 -7.68 22.26
CA TYR A 182 28.41 -7.48 20.83
C TYR A 182 28.64 -6.01 20.41
N PRO A 183 29.86 -5.47 20.55
CA PRO A 183 30.11 -4.06 20.31
C PRO A 183 29.94 -3.67 18.85
N HIS A 184 30.23 -4.58 17.92
CA HIS A 184 30.09 -4.40 16.48
C HIS A 184 28.62 -4.33 16.00
N LEU A 185 27.66 -4.74 16.85
CA LEU A 185 26.24 -4.63 16.54
C LEU A 185 25.61 -3.36 17.10
N ARG A 186 26.35 -2.53 17.84
CA ARG A 186 25.82 -1.26 18.34
C ARG A 186 26.04 -0.16 17.29
N PRO A 187 25.01 0.63 16.95
CA PRO A 187 25.21 1.81 16.13
C PRO A 187 26.20 2.78 16.78
N PRO A 188 26.99 3.52 15.98
CA PRO A 188 27.80 4.63 16.49
C PRO A 188 26.94 5.62 17.27
N LYS A 189 27.45 6.15 18.40
CA LYS A 189 26.70 7.05 19.28
C LYS A 189 26.23 8.31 18.54
N GLU A 190 27.06 8.79 17.63
CA GLU A 190 26.81 9.95 16.79
C GLU A 190 25.59 9.73 15.88
N GLU A 191 25.42 8.51 15.36
CA GLU A 191 24.25 8.14 14.55
C GLU A 191 22.98 8.05 15.40
N ILE A 192 23.06 7.44 16.58
CA ILE A 192 21.94 7.38 17.54
C ILE A 192 21.46 8.79 17.86
N ILE A 193 22.41 9.69 18.20
CA ILE A 193 22.09 11.09 18.51
C ILE A 193 21.44 11.75 17.29
N ARG A 194 22.02 11.58 16.09
CA ARG A 194 21.47 12.15 14.86
C ARG A 194 20.06 11.65 14.54
N PHE A 195 19.77 10.37 14.80
CA PHE A 195 18.48 9.76 14.54
C PHE A 195 17.40 10.29 15.51
N TYR A 196 17.66 10.24 16.83
CA TYR A 196 16.69 10.64 17.85
C TYR A 196 16.59 12.16 18.07
N HIS A 197 17.67 12.91 17.85
CA HIS A 197 17.69 14.37 17.98
C HIS A 197 17.44 15.12 16.68
N LYS A 198 16.94 14.45 15.62
CA LYS A 198 16.50 15.14 14.39
C LYS A 198 15.61 16.33 14.78
N PRO A 199 16.05 17.58 14.54
CA PRO A 199 15.33 18.72 15.06
C PRO A 199 13.93 18.77 14.43
N LYS A 200 12.88 18.79 15.26
CA LYS A 200 11.45 18.96 14.88
C LYS A 200 11.19 20.17 13.95
N LYS A 201 12.20 21.01 13.69
CA LYS A 201 12.11 22.26 12.91
C LYS A 201 11.91 22.07 11.40
N ILE A 202 12.15 20.89 10.82
CA ILE A 202 11.93 20.69 9.37
C ILE A 202 10.47 20.33 9.03
N LEU A 203 9.72 19.71 9.94
CA LEU A 203 8.29 19.41 9.71
C LEU A 203 7.37 20.64 9.81
N LYS A 204 7.74 21.66 10.59
CA LYS A 204 6.93 22.90 10.72
C LYS A 204 7.11 23.90 9.56
N LYS A 205 8.23 23.89 8.84
CA LYS A 205 8.45 24.83 7.72
C LYS A 205 7.65 24.47 6.45
N LYS A 206 7.37 23.19 6.18
CA LYS A 206 6.52 22.81 5.03
C LYS A 206 5.05 23.20 5.19
N PHE A 207 4.55 23.34 6.42
CA PHE A 207 3.16 23.81 6.66
C PHE A 207 3.01 25.33 6.64
N ARG A 208 4.04 26.11 7.02
CA ARG A 208 3.93 27.57 7.10
C ARG A 208 4.14 28.27 5.75
N VAL A 209 4.88 27.67 4.81
CA VAL A 209 5.05 28.24 3.45
C VAL A 209 3.82 28.04 2.57
N LYS A 210 3.00 27.00 2.81
CA LYS A 210 1.77 26.78 2.05
C LYS A 210 0.65 27.77 2.42
N LYS A 211 0.57 28.19 3.69
CA LYS A 211 -0.47 29.12 4.17
C LYS A 211 -0.23 30.60 3.82
N MET A 212 0.99 30.99 3.44
CA MET A 212 1.27 32.37 2.99
C MET A 212 1.03 32.58 1.49
N LYS A 213 1.08 31.54 0.65
CA LYS A 213 0.82 31.70 -0.79
C LYS A 213 -0.67 31.69 -1.16
N GLU A 214 -1.54 31.17 -0.31
CA GLU A 214 -3.00 31.18 -0.55
C GLU A 214 -3.67 32.51 -0.14
N HIS A 215 -3.01 33.38 0.64
CA HIS A 215 -3.56 34.69 1.02
C HIS A 215 -3.14 35.87 0.12
N GLN A 216 -2.28 35.65 -0.88
CA GLN A 216 -1.86 36.70 -1.81
C GLN A 216 -2.55 36.63 -3.19
N ALA A 217 -3.47 35.70 -3.41
CA ALA A 217 -4.16 35.52 -4.71
C ALA A 217 -5.62 36.04 -4.74
N LEU A 218 -6.06 36.80 -3.73
CA LEU A 218 -7.43 37.33 -3.64
C LEU A 218 -7.46 38.86 -3.52
N ILE A 219 -6.73 39.56 -4.41
CA ILE A 219 -6.99 40.98 -4.65
C ILE A 219 -7.47 41.10 -6.11
N PRO A 220 -8.78 41.28 -6.35
CA PRO A 220 -9.28 41.61 -7.66
C PRO A 220 -8.90 43.05 -8.00
N THR A 221 -8.12 43.24 -9.06
CA THR A 221 -7.96 44.53 -9.71
C THR A 221 -9.21 44.81 -10.53
N PHE A 222 -10.02 45.77 -10.07
CA PHE A 222 -11.08 46.37 -10.87
C PHE A 222 -10.48 47.46 -11.77
N THR A 223 -10.58 47.27 -13.07
CA THR A 223 -10.58 48.32 -14.11
C THR A 223 -11.43 47.84 -15.26
#